data_AF-A0A0S6UR59-F1
#
_entry.id   AF-A0A0S6UR59-F1
#
_cell.length_a   1.000
_cell.length_b   1.000
_cell.length_c   1.000
_cell.angle_alpha   90.00
_cell.angle_beta   90.00
_cell.angle_gamma   90.00
#
_symmetry.space_group_name_H-M   'P 1'
#
loop_
_entity.id
_entity.type
_entity.pdbx_description
1 polymer ?
#
loop_
_entity_poly.entity_id
_entity_poly.type
_entity_poly.pdbx_seq_one_letter_code
_entity_poly.pdbx_strand_id
1 'polypeptide(L)'
;MGKPALLRLHRWITLVFALPLFVIIATGLILSVEPVVQTAGIGGPAIDAGRVVELIERHDPDGKARGLFINAGSQSMKLQGSNAPAIDLATGEAVSAGSTLSNVFLWARFTHERLIGQAWLVTASTVALVIILLLGIVMGLPRLRNTLSGWHKGTAWFTLPPILLSPLTGLCMAFGLTFQAAPVSGADGRPLALPDAIRMVAASHELSRVISIGTRGDRMMARLYDGGELRAYAVTSAGVTPLPRNWPRLIHEGNWSALIGSPLNVVTSIALLTLLSTGLLIWARRTLRKRRPRADGPTDVAMAGSR
;
A
#
# COMPACT_ATOMS: atom_id res chain seq x y z
N MET A 1 -13.65 10.42 -30.22
CA MET A 1 -14.90 9.99 -29.54
C MET A 1 -15.57 11.19 -28.89
N GLY A 2 -16.89 11.30 -28.97
CA GLY A 2 -17.62 12.39 -28.29
C GLY A 2 -17.68 12.20 -26.77
N LYS A 3 -17.86 13.29 -26.02
CA LYS A 3 -18.00 13.30 -24.54
C LYS A 3 -19.04 12.30 -23.99
N PRO A 4 -20.20 12.07 -24.63
CA PRO A 4 -21.16 11.05 -24.17
C PRO A 4 -20.58 9.62 -24.21
N ALA A 5 -19.74 9.32 -25.19
CA ALA A 5 -19.10 8.00 -25.32
C ALA A 5 -18.05 7.77 -24.23
N LEU A 6 -17.23 8.79 -23.92
CA LEU A 6 -16.26 8.75 -22.83
C LEU A 6 -16.93 8.54 -21.46
N LEU A 7 -18.04 9.24 -21.20
CA LEU A 7 -18.83 9.07 -19.97
C LEU A 7 -19.41 7.66 -19.88
N ARG A 8 -19.92 7.12 -21.00
CA ARG A 8 -20.46 5.76 -21.05
C ARG A 8 -19.37 4.74 -20.78
N LEU A 9 -18.18 4.89 -21.38
CA LEU A 9 -17.03 4.02 -21.16
C LEU A 9 -16.54 4.07 -19.71
N HIS A 10 -16.29 5.26 -19.17
CA HIS A 10 -15.89 5.45 -17.77
C HIS A 10 -16.88 4.73 -16.85
N ARG A 11 -18.18 4.93 -17.05
CA ARG A 11 -19.22 4.29 -16.24
C ARG A 11 -19.18 2.76 -16.32
N TRP A 12 -19.07 2.19 -17.51
CA TRP A 12 -19.06 0.73 -17.67
C TRP A 12 -17.83 0.10 -17.04
N ILE A 13 -16.64 0.68 -17.24
CA ILE A 13 -15.41 0.18 -16.60
C ILE A 13 -15.57 0.26 -15.07
N THR A 14 -16.05 1.39 -14.54
CA THR A 14 -16.29 1.52 -13.09
C THR A 14 -17.25 0.47 -12.57
N LEU A 15 -18.34 0.15 -13.26
CA LEU A 15 -19.32 -0.84 -12.81
C LEU A 15 -18.76 -2.26 -12.83
N VAL A 16 -18.05 -2.64 -13.90
CA VAL A 16 -17.43 -3.97 -14.02
C VAL A 16 -16.37 -4.18 -12.93
N PHE A 17 -15.56 -3.16 -12.66
CA PHE A 17 -14.47 -3.25 -11.70
C PHE A 17 -14.81 -2.72 -10.30
N ALA A 18 -16.07 -2.37 -10.02
CA ALA A 18 -16.47 -1.71 -8.77
C ALA A 18 -16.05 -2.51 -7.53
N LEU A 19 -16.37 -3.81 -7.50
CA LEU A 19 -16.09 -4.67 -6.37
C LEU A 19 -14.58 -4.96 -6.21
N PRO A 20 -13.84 -5.36 -7.26
CA PRO A 20 -12.39 -5.48 -7.17
C PRO A 20 -11.69 -4.20 -6.70
N LEU A 21 -12.06 -3.04 -7.27
CA LEU A 21 -11.50 -1.75 -6.87
C LEU A 21 -11.83 -1.42 -5.41
N PHE A 22 -13.06 -1.69 -4.97
CA PHE A 22 -13.43 -1.47 -3.58
C PHE A 22 -12.51 -2.24 -2.63
N VAL A 23 -12.31 -3.54 -2.87
CA VAL A 23 -11.46 -4.38 -2.00
C VAL A 23 -10.00 -3.93 -2.05
N ILE A 24 -9.46 -3.64 -3.23
CA ILE A 24 -8.07 -3.17 -3.38
C ILE A 24 -7.86 -1.83 -2.66
N ILE A 25 -8.77 -0.87 -2.83
CA ILE A 25 -8.64 0.45 -2.19
C ILE A 25 -8.84 0.34 -0.67
N ALA A 26 -9.80 -0.47 -0.20
CA ALA A 26 -10.04 -0.66 1.23
C ALA A 26 -8.86 -1.35 1.93
N THR A 27 -8.28 -2.38 1.31
CA THR A 27 -7.06 -3.03 1.83
C THR A 27 -5.85 -2.11 1.73
N GLY A 28 -5.74 -1.31 0.68
CA GLY A 28 -4.71 -0.27 0.54
C GLY A 28 -4.81 0.80 1.63
N LEU A 29 -6.03 1.20 2.01
CA LEU A 29 -6.27 2.10 3.14
C LEU A 29 -5.76 1.50 4.45
N ILE A 30 -6.07 0.22 4.72
CA ILE A 30 -5.55 -0.47 5.92
C ILE A 30 -4.02 -0.46 5.92
N LEU A 31 -3.40 -0.82 4.81
CA LEU A 31 -1.94 -0.87 4.69
C LEU A 31 -1.28 0.51 4.77
N SER A 32 -1.98 1.58 4.36
CA SER A 32 -1.44 2.94 4.44
C SER A 32 -1.20 3.42 5.88
N VAL A 33 -1.81 2.77 6.88
CA VAL A 33 -1.63 3.05 8.31
C VAL A 33 -0.44 2.28 8.91
N GLU A 34 -0.02 1.17 8.29
CA GLU A 34 1.05 0.31 8.81
C GLU A 34 2.37 1.06 9.06
N PRO A 35 2.87 1.92 8.14
CA PRO A 35 4.08 2.68 8.40
C PRO A 35 3.96 3.66 9.59
N VAL A 36 2.78 4.25 9.82
CA VAL A 36 2.55 5.11 11.00
C VAL A 36 2.71 4.31 12.28
N VAL A 37 2.10 3.12 12.34
CA VAL A 37 2.19 2.23 13.50
C VAL A 37 3.61 1.76 13.74
N GLN A 38 4.32 1.36 12.67
CA GLN A 38 5.70 0.91 12.76
C GLN A 38 6.63 2.01 13.25
N THR A 39 6.49 3.22 12.72
CA THR A 39 7.36 4.36 13.08
C THR A 39 7.06 4.91 14.47
N ALA A 40 5.81 4.89 14.92
CA ALA A 40 5.44 5.23 16.29
C ALA A 40 6.10 4.29 17.32
N GLY A 41 6.33 3.02 16.95
CA GLY A 41 6.99 2.04 17.82
C GLY A 41 8.50 2.21 17.99
N ILE A 42 9.16 3.03 17.15
CA ILE A 42 10.62 3.23 17.19
C ILE A 42 11.06 3.99 18.45
N GLY A 43 10.22 4.89 18.98
CA GLY A 43 10.55 5.71 20.16
C GLY A 43 10.52 4.96 21.50
N GLY A 44 10.36 3.63 21.49
CA GLY A 44 10.38 2.80 22.69
C GLY A 44 11.78 2.55 23.25
N PRO A 45 11.92 1.61 24.21
CA PRO A 45 13.21 1.22 24.76
C PRO A 45 14.18 0.76 23.67
N ALA A 46 15.46 1.14 23.83
CA ALA A 46 16.52 0.71 22.93
C ALA A 46 16.67 -0.82 22.98
N ILE A 47 16.86 -1.43 21.82
CA ILE A 47 17.03 -2.88 21.68
C ILE A 47 18.52 -3.20 21.72
N ASP A 48 18.94 -3.93 22.75
CA ASP A 48 20.33 -4.35 22.92
C ASP A 48 20.73 -5.44 21.91
N ALA A 49 21.85 -5.25 21.24
CA ALA A 49 22.35 -6.19 20.23
C ALA A 49 22.86 -7.49 20.84
N GLY A 50 23.47 -7.43 22.03
CA GLY A 50 23.92 -8.61 22.77
C GLY A 50 22.76 -9.54 23.09
N ARG A 51 21.65 -8.97 23.57
CA ARG A 51 20.41 -9.69 23.85
C ARG A 51 19.82 -10.35 22.61
N VAL A 52 19.78 -9.66 21.47
CA VAL A 52 19.28 -10.26 20.22
C VAL A 52 20.15 -11.45 19.79
N VAL A 53 21.48 -11.33 19.88
CA VAL A 53 22.40 -12.42 19.55
C VAL A 53 22.23 -13.61 20.49
N GLU A 54 22.14 -13.37 21.80
CA GLU A 54 21.89 -14.42 22.80
C GLU A 54 20.59 -15.18 22.50
N LEU A 55 19.52 -14.47 22.12
CA LEU A 55 18.25 -15.10 21.79
C LEU A 55 18.31 -15.93 20.49
N ILE A 56 19.12 -15.54 19.52
CA ILE A 56 19.36 -16.33 18.31
C ILE A 56 20.10 -17.62 18.66
N GLU A 57 21.17 -17.54 19.44
CA GLU A 57 21.93 -18.72 19.87
C GLU A 57 21.06 -19.71 20.66
N ARG A 58 20.13 -19.18 21.46
CA ARG A 58 19.16 -19.99 22.22
C ARG A 58 18.11 -20.68 21.33
N HIS A 59 17.56 -19.98 20.34
CA HIS A 59 16.39 -20.46 19.57
C HIS A 59 16.74 -21.05 18.20
N ASP A 60 17.97 -20.83 17.71
CA ASP A 60 18.51 -21.38 16.47
C ASP A 60 19.97 -21.83 16.65
N PRO A 61 20.23 -22.81 17.55
CA PRO A 61 21.59 -23.31 17.80
C PRO A 61 22.23 -23.95 16.56
N ASP A 62 21.40 -24.44 15.62
CA ASP A 62 21.86 -25.05 14.36
C ASP A 62 22.17 -24.02 13.26
N GLY A 63 21.91 -22.72 13.48
CA GLY A 63 22.14 -21.66 12.50
C GLY A 63 21.30 -21.79 11.22
N LYS A 64 20.08 -22.33 11.32
CA LYS A 64 19.16 -22.52 10.18
C LYS A 64 18.42 -21.25 9.80
N ALA A 65 18.32 -20.28 10.72
CA ALA A 65 17.64 -19.02 10.48
C ALA A 65 18.41 -18.20 9.43
N ARG A 66 17.65 -17.74 8.43
CA ARG A 66 18.18 -16.96 7.31
C ARG A 66 18.13 -15.47 7.55
N GLY A 67 17.58 -15.06 8.69
CA GLY A 67 17.34 -13.68 9.06
C GLY A 67 16.47 -13.56 10.29
N LEU A 68 16.06 -12.34 10.61
CA LEU A 68 15.16 -12.00 11.67
C LEU A 68 14.29 -10.79 11.27
N PHE A 69 13.11 -10.71 11.86
CA PHE A 69 12.28 -9.51 11.92
C PHE A 69 12.32 -8.96 13.35
N ILE A 70 12.36 -7.64 13.49
CA ILE A 70 12.24 -6.94 14.78
C ILE A 70 10.96 -6.12 14.73
N ASN A 71 10.18 -6.19 15.81
CA ASN A 71 9.05 -5.32 16.05
C ASN A 71 9.30 -4.53 17.33
N ALA A 72 9.83 -3.31 17.16
CA ALA A 72 10.18 -2.42 18.26
C ALA A 72 8.98 -2.03 19.13
N GLY A 73 7.79 -1.85 18.53
CA GLY A 73 6.58 -1.50 19.27
C GLY A 73 6.12 -2.59 20.24
N SER A 74 6.30 -3.86 19.87
CA SER A 74 6.00 -5.01 20.73
C SER A 74 7.20 -5.56 21.51
N GLN A 75 8.39 -4.95 21.35
CA GLN A 75 9.65 -5.48 21.88
C GLN A 75 9.83 -6.98 21.62
N SER A 76 9.59 -7.40 20.37
CA SER A 76 9.70 -8.81 19.97
C SER A 76 10.51 -8.98 18.70
N MET A 77 11.04 -10.18 18.50
CA MET A 77 11.73 -10.59 17.28
C MET A 77 11.18 -11.91 16.75
N LYS A 78 11.36 -12.19 15.46
CA LYS A 78 11.00 -13.47 14.86
C LYS A 78 12.08 -13.92 13.88
N LEU A 79 12.54 -15.16 14.04
CA LEU A 79 13.54 -15.75 13.16
C LEU A 79 12.93 -16.15 11.81
N GLN A 80 13.58 -15.75 10.72
CA GLN A 80 13.18 -16.07 9.36
C GLN A 80 13.69 -17.44 8.93
N GLY A 81 12.84 -18.21 8.25
CA GLY A 81 13.18 -19.57 7.81
C GLY A 81 13.04 -20.63 8.90
N SER A 82 12.67 -20.21 10.12
CA SER A 82 12.26 -21.11 11.20
C SER A 82 10.74 -21.05 11.36
N ASN A 83 10.12 -22.15 11.81
CA ASN A 83 8.72 -22.14 12.25
C ASN A 83 8.59 -21.65 13.70
N ALA A 84 9.62 -21.00 14.25
CA ALA A 84 9.61 -20.51 15.61
C ALA A 84 8.56 -19.39 15.78
N PRO A 85 7.90 -19.34 16.94
CA PRO A 85 7.05 -18.21 17.29
C PRO A 85 7.87 -16.91 17.37
N ALA A 86 7.17 -15.78 17.47
CA ALA A 86 7.85 -14.55 17.87
C ALA A 86 8.37 -14.70 19.31
N ILE A 87 9.52 -14.10 19.59
CA ILE A 87 10.26 -14.16 20.84
C ILE A 87 10.22 -12.77 21.46
N ASP A 88 9.79 -12.68 22.71
CA ASP A 88 9.83 -11.45 23.50
C ASP A 88 11.28 -11.09 23.84
N LEU A 89 11.70 -9.85 23.58
CA LEU A 89 13.11 -9.45 23.74
C LEU A 89 13.52 -9.36 25.21
N ALA A 90 12.59 -9.05 26.12
CA ALA A 90 12.88 -8.91 27.54
C ALA A 90 13.00 -10.30 28.19
N THR A 91 11.97 -11.13 28.07
CA THR A 91 11.89 -12.45 28.70
C THR A 91 12.66 -13.52 27.94
N GLY A 92 12.71 -13.43 26.61
CA GLY A 92 13.22 -14.48 25.74
C GLY A 92 12.23 -15.62 25.53
N GLU A 93 10.99 -15.47 25.96
CA GLU A 93 9.94 -16.48 25.81
C GLU A 93 9.13 -16.28 24.52
N ALA A 94 8.42 -17.33 24.10
CA ALA A 94 7.52 -17.24 22.96
C ALA A 94 6.34 -16.29 23.26
N VAL A 95 6.13 -15.32 22.38
CA VAL A 95 4.94 -14.45 22.42
C VAL A 95 3.73 -15.28 22.01
N SER A 96 2.78 -15.42 22.94
CA SER A 96 1.53 -16.13 22.71
C SER A 96 0.58 -15.30 21.82
N ALA A 97 0.25 -15.86 20.65
CA ALA A 97 -0.59 -15.28 19.59
C ALA A 97 -0.03 -14.00 18.93
N GLY A 98 0.03 -14.00 17.59
CA GLY A 98 0.35 -12.79 16.83
C GLY A 98 -0.67 -11.69 17.15
N SER A 99 -0.21 -10.45 17.31
CA SER A 99 -1.10 -9.33 17.62
C SER A 99 -2.23 -9.24 16.59
N THR A 100 -3.47 -9.03 17.05
CA THR A 100 -4.66 -8.89 16.17
C THR A 100 -4.39 -7.89 15.04
N LEU A 101 -3.69 -6.80 15.36
CA LEU A 101 -3.31 -5.76 14.40
C LEU A 101 -2.32 -6.27 13.34
N SER A 102 -1.29 -7.03 13.73
CA SER A 102 -0.36 -7.65 12.77
C SER A 102 -1.08 -8.62 11.83
N ASN A 103 -2.06 -9.38 12.33
CA ASN A 103 -2.86 -10.29 11.50
C ASN A 103 -3.74 -9.52 10.49
N VAL A 104 -4.30 -8.38 10.89
CA VAL A 104 -5.06 -7.50 9.98
C VAL A 104 -4.15 -6.95 8.86
N PHE A 105 -2.95 -6.48 9.17
CA PHE A 105 -2.00 -6.03 8.14
C PHE A 105 -1.57 -7.15 7.20
N LEU A 106 -1.31 -8.36 7.73
CA LEU A 106 -0.98 -9.52 6.90
C LEU A 106 -2.13 -9.92 5.97
N TRP A 107 -3.36 -9.96 6.49
CA TRP A 107 -4.56 -10.24 5.69
C TRP A 107 -4.78 -9.17 4.61
N ALA A 108 -4.66 -7.89 4.98
CA ALA A 108 -4.82 -6.78 4.05
C ALA A 108 -3.77 -6.85 2.94
N ARG A 109 -2.50 -7.12 3.28
CA ARG A 109 -1.40 -7.29 2.32
C ARG A 109 -1.67 -8.43 1.35
N PHE A 110 -2.00 -9.62 1.87
CA PHE A 110 -2.29 -10.76 1.02
C PHE A 110 -3.46 -10.47 0.06
N THR A 111 -4.53 -9.87 0.57
CA THR A 111 -5.72 -9.54 -0.23
C THR A 111 -5.45 -8.44 -1.26
N HIS A 112 -4.63 -7.44 -0.90
CA HIS A 112 -4.24 -6.33 -1.76
C HIS A 112 -3.34 -6.78 -2.92
N GLU A 113 -2.40 -7.69 -2.65
CA GLU A 113 -1.48 -8.25 -3.65
C GLU A 113 -2.12 -9.36 -4.48
N ARG A 114 -3.06 -10.10 -3.89
CA ARG A 114 -3.73 -11.26 -4.48
C ARG A 114 -5.21 -11.24 -4.12
N LEU A 115 -5.98 -10.52 -4.92
CA LEU A 115 -7.41 -10.41 -4.73
C LEU A 115 -8.06 -11.81 -4.85
N ILE A 116 -8.47 -12.39 -3.72
CA ILE A 116 -8.99 -13.78 -3.64
C ILE A 116 -7.97 -14.77 -4.25
N GLY A 117 -6.68 -14.57 -3.96
CA GLY A 117 -5.60 -15.42 -4.47
C GLY A 117 -5.16 -15.12 -5.91
N GLN A 118 -5.82 -14.18 -6.62
CA GLN A 118 -5.57 -13.90 -8.03
C GLN A 118 -4.80 -12.58 -8.23
N ALA A 119 -3.48 -12.67 -8.45
CA ALA A 119 -2.63 -11.51 -8.68
C ALA A 119 -3.00 -10.74 -9.97
N TRP A 120 -3.36 -11.45 -11.05
CA TRP A 120 -3.72 -10.82 -12.33
C TRP A 120 -4.95 -9.92 -12.21
N LEU A 121 -5.87 -10.23 -11.30
CA LEU A 121 -7.08 -9.45 -11.07
C LEU A 121 -6.77 -8.12 -10.41
N VAL A 122 -5.75 -8.07 -9.53
CA VAL A 122 -5.22 -6.82 -8.97
C VAL A 122 -4.66 -5.97 -10.10
N THR A 123 -3.77 -6.53 -10.94
CA THR A 123 -3.17 -5.81 -12.07
C THR A 123 -4.24 -5.28 -13.03
N ALA A 124 -5.19 -6.11 -13.45
CA ALA A 124 -6.28 -5.72 -14.35
C ALA A 124 -7.15 -4.59 -13.75
N SER A 125 -7.47 -4.67 -12.45
CA SER A 125 -8.23 -3.64 -11.75
C SER A 125 -7.44 -2.34 -11.65
N THR A 126 -6.13 -2.39 -11.38
CA THR A 126 -5.27 -1.22 -11.35
C THR A 126 -5.16 -0.56 -12.72
N VAL A 127 -5.03 -1.34 -13.81
CA VAL A 127 -5.09 -0.81 -15.19
C VAL A 127 -6.44 -0.13 -15.45
N ALA A 128 -7.54 -0.77 -15.06
CA ALA A 128 -8.88 -0.20 -15.20
C ALA A 128 -9.01 1.13 -14.43
N LEU A 129 -8.47 1.23 -13.22
CA LEU A 129 -8.44 2.47 -12.44
C LEU A 129 -7.67 3.57 -13.16
N VAL A 130 -6.48 3.29 -13.68
CA VAL A 130 -5.70 4.26 -14.47
C VAL A 130 -6.51 4.74 -15.68
N ILE A 131 -7.13 3.83 -16.43
CA ILE A 131 -7.97 4.19 -17.58
C ILE A 131 -9.15 5.09 -17.14
N ILE A 132 -9.84 4.77 -16.05
CA ILE A 132 -10.93 5.59 -15.50
C ILE A 132 -10.44 7.00 -15.18
N LEU A 133 -9.28 7.13 -14.52
CA LEU A 133 -8.69 8.43 -14.17
C LEU A 133 -8.31 9.23 -15.42
N LEU A 134 -7.68 8.60 -16.41
CA LEU A 134 -7.34 9.23 -17.68
C LEU A 134 -8.59 9.70 -18.44
N LEU A 135 -9.65 8.89 -18.46
CA LEU A 135 -10.95 9.32 -19.01
C LEU A 135 -11.49 10.53 -18.25
N GLY A 136 -11.33 10.56 -16.91
CA GLY A 136 -11.62 11.71 -16.06
C GLY A 136 -10.99 13.01 -16.56
N ILE A 137 -9.68 12.96 -16.86
CA ILE A 137 -8.91 14.10 -17.38
C ILE A 137 -9.43 14.54 -18.75
N VAL A 138 -9.59 13.60 -19.68
CA VAL A 138 -10.04 13.89 -21.06
C VAL A 138 -11.46 14.47 -21.10
N MET A 139 -12.30 14.18 -20.10
CA MET A 139 -13.64 14.78 -19.98
C MET A 139 -13.63 16.29 -19.62
N GLY A 140 -12.46 16.84 -19.27
CA GLY A 140 -12.18 18.26 -19.12
C GLY A 140 -12.36 18.82 -17.70
N LEU A 141 -12.08 20.12 -17.56
CA LEU A 141 -12.13 20.86 -16.29
C LEU A 141 -13.48 20.73 -15.57
N PRO A 142 -13.47 20.66 -14.23
CA PRO A 142 -14.68 20.45 -13.46
C PRO A 142 -15.45 21.76 -13.33
N ARG A 143 -16.72 21.77 -13.76
CA ARG A 143 -17.66 22.80 -13.32
C ARG A 143 -18.12 22.46 -11.90
N LEU A 144 -17.52 23.10 -10.92
CA LEU A 144 -17.82 22.90 -9.51
C LEU A 144 -19.21 23.45 -9.19
N ARG A 145 -20.01 22.65 -8.49
CA ARG A 145 -21.34 22.99 -8.00
C ARG A 145 -21.51 22.30 -6.66
N ASN A 146 -22.24 22.89 -5.73
CA ASN A 146 -22.53 22.25 -4.44
C ASN A 146 -23.58 21.13 -4.60
N THR A 147 -23.16 20.04 -5.24
CA THR A 147 -23.94 18.84 -5.54
C THR A 147 -23.02 17.63 -5.45
N LEU A 148 -23.56 16.42 -5.25
CA LEU A 148 -22.76 15.19 -5.21
C LEU A 148 -21.85 15.04 -6.44
N SER A 149 -22.35 15.36 -7.63
CA SER A 149 -21.54 15.30 -8.86
C SER A 149 -20.47 16.40 -8.94
N GLY A 150 -20.71 17.56 -8.34
CA GLY A 150 -19.72 18.63 -8.27
C GLY A 150 -18.60 18.29 -7.29
N TRP A 151 -18.94 17.75 -6.12
CA TRP A 151 -17.99 17.22 -5.14
C TRP A 151 -17.15 16.07 -5.70
N HIS A 152 -17.77 15.08 -6.36
CA HIS A 152 -17.04 13.99 -7.04
C HIS A 152 -15.98 14.53 -8.01
N LYS A 153 -16.35 15.52 -8.84
CA LYS A 153 -15.41 16.15 -9.78
C LYS A 153 -14.33 16.98 -9.07
N GLY A 154 -14.71 17.72 -8.03
CA GLY A 154 -13.79 18.52 -7.23
C GLY A 154 -12.73 17.64 -6.59
N THR A 155 -13.14 16.59 -5.86
CA THR A 155 -12.23 15.59 -5.29
C THR A 155 -11.32 15.02 -6.36
N ALA A 156 -11.86 14.54 -7.48
CA ALA A 156 -11.06 13.93 -8.55
C ALA A 156 -9.97 14.86 -9.10
N TRP A 157 -10.27 16.15 -9.25
CA TRP A 157 -9.30 17.11 -9.78
C TRP A 157 -8.27 17.57 -8.76
N PHE A 158 -8.68 17.88 -7.53
CA PHE A 158 -7.77 18.37 -6.50
C PHE A 158 -6.85 17.26 -5.96
N THR A 159 -7.30 16.00 -5.98
CA THR A 159 -6.46 14.86 -5.60
C THR A 159 -5.87 14.13 -6.80
N LEU A 160 -5.97 14.69 -8.01
CA LEU A 160 -5.52 14.02 -9.24
C LEU A 160 -4.07 13.54 -9.17
N PRO A 161 -3.08 14.35 -8.74
CA PRO A 161 -1.70 13.88 -8.70
C PRO A 161 -1.51 12.62 -7.83
N PRO A 162 -1.92 12.58 -6.55
CA PRO A 162 -1.72 11.39 -5.72
C PRO A 162 -2.60 10.19 -6.15
N ILE A 163 -3.86 10.39 -6.55
CA ILE A 163 -4.74 9.26 -6.95
C ILE A 163 -4.30 8.62 -8.26
N LEU A 164 -3.59 9.34 -9.13
CA LEU A 164 -3.00 8.79 -10.35
C LEU A 164 -1.64 8.16 -10.07
N LEU A 165 -0.80 8.79 -9.24
CA LEU A 165 0.52 8.29 -8.93
C LEU A 165 0.48 6.94 -8.20
N SER A 166 -0.45 6.77 -7.24
CA SER A 166 -0.60 5.54 -6.47
C SER A 166 -0.80 4.26 -7.31
N PRO A 167 -1.75 4.19 -8.26
CA PRO A 167 -1.90 3.02 -9.13
C PRO A 167 -0.77 2.89 -10.17
N LEU A 168 -0.19 4.00 -10.64
CA LEU A 168 0.96 3.94 -11.56
C LEU A 168 2.19 3.29 -10.89
N THR A 169 2.48 3.63 -9.64
CA THR A 169 3.56 2.99 -8.88
C THR A 169 3.25 1.53 -8.57
N GLY A 170 1.97 1.19 -8.32
CA GLY A 170 1.51 -0.19 -8.22
C GLY A 170 1.75 -1.01 -9.51
N LEU A 171 1.47 -0.42 -10.68
CA LEU A 171 1.79 -1.06 -11.97
C LEU A 171 3.30 -1.19 -12.19
N CYS A 172 4.08 -0.17 -11.85
CA CYS A 172 5.54 -0.25 -11.90
C CYS A 172 6.05 -1.44 -11.08
N MET A 173 5.55 -1.62 -9.85
CA MET A 173 5.89 -2.78 -9.02
C MET A 173 5.46 -4.11 -9.65
N ALA A 174 4.25 -4.18 -10.22
CA ALA A 174 3.75 -5.39 -10.88
C ALA A 174 4.59 -5.80 -12.10
N PHE A 175 5.17 -4.83 -12.81
CA PHE A 175 6.06 -5.07 -13.96
C PHE A 175 7.56 -5.06 -13.61
N GLY A 176 7.92 -5.00 -12.32
CA GLY A 176 9.32 -5.01 -11.88
C GLY A 176 10.12 -3.74 -12.18
N LEU A 177 9.44 -2.63 -12.49
CA LEU A 177 10.07 -1.33 -12.72
C LEU A 177 10.43 -0.70 -11.38
N THR A 178 11.73 -0.51 -11.11
CA THR A 178 12.23 0.01 -9.82
C THR A 178 12.82 1.42 -9.90
N PHE A 179 13.11 1.92 -11.10
CA PHE A 179 13.83 3.18 -11.37
C PHE A 179 15.18 3.29 -10.63
N GLN A 180 15.82 2.14 -10.37
CA GLN A 180 17.16 2.05 -9.79
C GLN A 180 18.19 1.92 -10.91
N ALA A 181 19.39 2.47 -10.70
CA ALA A 181 20.55 2.02 -11.44
C ALA A 181 20.79 0.52 -11.17
N ALA A 182 21.35 -0.19 -12.16
CA ALA A 182 21.67 -1.62 -12.01
C ALA A 182 22.42 -1.82 -10.68
N PRO A 183 22.04 -2.83 -9.88
CA PRO A 183 22.75 -3.10 -8.65
C PRO A 183 24.22 -3.33 -9.00
N VAL A 184 25.12 -2.65 -8.29
CA VAL A 184 26.52 -3.05 -8.30
C VAL A 184 26.54 -4.54 -7.94
N SER A 185 27.16 -5.36 -8.80
CA SER A 185 27.37 -6.77 -8.52
C SER A 185 27.98 -6.90 -7.13
N GLY A 186 27.46 -7.85 -6.36
CA GLY A 186 27.76 -7.96 -4.94
C GLY A 186 29.26 -8.05 -4.73
N ALA A 187 29.76 -7.31 -3.75
CA ALA A 187 31.11 -7.49 -3.26
C ALA A 187 31.35 -8.99 -3.02
N ASP A 188 32.35 -9.53 -3.67
CA ASP A 188 32.88 -10.87 -3.41
C ASP A 188 33.16 -10.99 -1.91
N GLY A 189 32.34 -11.79 -1.22
CA GLY A 189 32.39 -11.87 0.23
C GLY A 189 31.89 -13.22 0.70
N ARG A 190 32.62 -13.82 1.65
CA ARG A 190 32.22 -15.03 2.36
C ARG A 190 30.79 -14.85 2.94
N PRO A 191 29.94 -15.90 2.94
CA PRO A 191 28.64 -15.84 3.59
C PRO A 191 28.74 -15.27 5.02
N LEU A 192 27.97 -14.22 5.30
CA LEU A 192 27.98 -13.55 6.60
C LEU A 192 27.00 -14.26 7.53
N ALA A 193 27.48 -14.70 8.69
CA ALA A 193 26.62 -15.28 9.72
C ALA A 193 25.64 -14.23 10.26
N LEU A 194 24.43 -14.65 10.60
CA LEU A 194 23.37 -13.74 11.07
C LEU A 194 23.78 -12.96 12.36
N PRO A 195 24.40 -13.58 13.39
CA PRO A 195 24.91 -12.83 14.54
C PRO A 195 25.89 -11.71 14.18
N ASP A 196 26.79 -11.97 13.22
CA ASP A 196 27.76 -10.96 12.76
C ASP A 196 27.07 -9.83 12.02
N ALA A 197 26.11 -10.14 11.15
CA ALA A 197 25.31 -9.13 10.46
C ALA A 197 24.58 -8.19 11.45
N ILE A 198 24.05 -8.73 12.54
CA ILE A 198 23.38 -7.95 13.59
C ILE A 198 24.36 -7.01 14.28
N ARG A 199 25.53 -7.51 14.69
CA ARG A 199 26.58 -6.70 15.32
C ARG A 199 27.02 -5.57 14.40
N MET A 200 27.20 -5.85 13.10
CA MET A 200 27.58 -4.85 12.10
C MET A 200 26.51 -3.76 11.92
N VAL A 201 25.23 -4.14 11.88
CA VAL A 201 24.13 -3.17 11.81
C VAL A 201 24.07 -2.35 13.10
N ALA A 202 24.14 -3.00 14.27
CA ALA A 202 24.10 -2.36 15.58
C ALA A 202 25.26 -1.36 15.81
N ALA A 203 26.43 -1.60 15.20
CA ALA A 203 27.57 -0.70 15.30
C ALA A 203 27.35 0.65 14.58
N SER A 204 26.39 0.74 13.66
CA SER A 204 26.13 1.94 12.86
C SER A 204 24.70 2.48 12.99
N HIS A 205 23.75 1.65 13.44
CA HIS A 205 22.33 1.97 13.52
C HIS A 205 21.71 1.34 14.77
N GLU A 206 20.76 2.04 15.37
CA GLU A 206 19.99 1.53 16.51
C GLU A 206 19.02 0.42 16.07
N LEU A 207 19.01 -0.71 16.79
CA LEU A 207 18.17 -1.86 16.42
C LEU A 207 16.66 -1.61 16.57
N SER A 208 16.24 -0.61 17.35
CA SER A 208 14.83 -0.16 17.42
C SER A 208 14.30 0.37 16.08
N ARG A 209 15.19 0.83 15.20
CA ARG A 209 14.85 1.32 13.85
C ARG A 209 14.84 0.21 12.80
N VAL A 210 15.36 -0.96 13.13
CA VAL A 210 15.50 -2.09 12.22
C VAL A 210 14.18 -2.85 12.15
N ILE A 211 13.70 -3.13 10.94
CA ILE A 211 12.53 -3.98 10.70
C ILE A 211 12.97 -5.42 10.44
N SER A 212 14.06 -5.61 9.70
CA SER A 212 14.54 -6.94 9.35
C SER A 212 16.02 -6.94 9.00
N ILE A 213 16.72 -8.02 9.36
CA ILE A 213 18.07 -8.35 8.88
C ILE A 213 18.00 -9.77 8.35
N GLY A 214 18.44 -10.02 7.12
CA GLY A 214 18.40 -11.37 6.58
C GLY A 214 18.89 -11.50 5.15
N THR A 215 19.03 -12.74 4.73
CA THR A 215 19.43 -13.10 3.38
C THR A 215 18.26 -12.94 2.42
N ARG A 216 18.50 -12.23 1.30
CA ARG A 216 17.56 -12.07 0.20
C ARG A 216 18.26 -12.41 -1.11
N GLY A 217 17.94 -13.57 -1.65
CA GLY A 217 18.82 -14.21 -2.64
C GLY A 217 20.18 -14.49 -1.97
N ASP A 218 21.27 -14.14 -2.65
CA ASP A 218 22.63 -14.41 -2.15
C ASP A 218 23.23 -13.25 -1.33
N ARG A 219 22.41 -12.29 -0.89
CA ARG A 219 22.89 -11.07 -0.21
C ARG A 219 22.28 -10.93 1.18
N MET A 220 23.11 -10.63 2.17
CA MET A 220 22.64 -10.19 3.49
C MET A 220 22.20 -8.72 3.39
N MET A 221 20.98 -8.44 3.85
CA MET A 221 20.37 -7.12 3.78
C MET A 221 19.74 -6.73 5.11
N ALA A 222 19.80 -5.44 5.44
CA ALA A 222 19.03 -4.85 6.53
C ALA A 222 17.98 -3.88 5.97
N ARG A 223 16.78 -3.87 6.55
CA ARG A 223 15.76 -2.84 6.31
C ARG A 223 15.52 -2.10 7.60
N LEU A 224 15.66 -0.78 7.58
CA LEU A 224 15.54 0.06 8.77
C LEU A 224 15.04 1.47 8.39
N TYR A 225 14.44 2.14 9.36
CA TYR A 225 14.06 3.55 9.23
C TYR A 225 15.26 4.47 9.48
N ASP A 226 15.69 5.17 8.43
CA ASP A 226 16.77 6.15 8.45
C ASP A 226 16.20 7.51 8.02
N GLY A 227 16.32 8.52 8.88
CA GLY A 227 15.75 9.85 8.63
C GLY A 227 14.22 9.87 8.40
N GLY A 228 13.50 8.85 8.87
CA GLY A 228 12.06 8.70 8.63
C GLY A 228 11.69 8.04 7.29
N GLU A 229 12.68 7.61 6.49
CA GLU A 229 12.51 6.80 5.28
C GLU A 229 12.81 5.33 5.59
N LEU A 230 12.01 4.39 5.09
CA LEU A 230 12.35 2.97 5.17
C LEU A 230 13.39 2.62 4.09
N ARG A 231 14.65 2.47 4.50
CA ARG A 231 15.77 2.20 3.61
C ARG A 231 16.22 0.76 3.69
N ALA A 232 16.84 0.28 2.61
CA ALA A 232 17.51 -1.01 2.55
C ALA A 232 19.03 -0.78 2.52
N TYR A 233 19.76 -1.63 3.23
CA TYR A 233 21.22 -1.62 3.28
C TYR A 233 21.73 -3.00 2.91
N ALA A 234 22.86 -3.04 2.18
CA ALA A 234 23.67 -4.22 2.03
C ALA A 234 24.54 -4.37 3.28
N VAL A 235 24.58 -5.57 3.84
CA VAL A 235 25.45 -5.91 4.98
C VAL A 235 26.50 -6.87 4.44
N THR A 236 27.75 -6.42 4.40
CA THR A 236 28.88 -7.19 3.87
C THR A 236 30.03 -7.13 4.87
N SER A 237 31.03 -7.99 4.73
CA SER A 237 32.25 -7.91 5.57
C SER A 237 32.95 -6.54 5.50
N ALA A 238 32.77 -5.79 4.41
CA ALA A 238 33.32 -4.44 4.26
C ALA A 238 32.52 -3.36 5.01
N GLY A 239 31.28 -3.65 5.42
CA GLY A 239 30.43 -2.71 6.15
C GLY A 239 28.96 -2.74 5.75
N VAL A 240 28.22 -1.78 6.31
CA VAL A 240 26.78 -1.55 6.08
C VAL A 240 26.63 -0.36 5.14
N THR A 241 26.15 -0.60 3.92
CA THR A 241 26.06 0.45 2.88
C THR A 241 24.63 0.58 2.34
N PRO A 242 24.13 1.80 2.10
CA PRO A 242 22.77 2.00 1.62
C PRO A 242 22.61 1.47 0.19
N LEU A 243 21.51 0.78 -0.07
CA LEU A 243 21.14 0.33 -1.41
C LEU A 243 20.37 1.42 -2.17
N PRO A 244 20.37 1.35 -3.52
CA PRO A 244 19.56 2.24 -4.34
C PRO A 244 18.07 2.20 -3.97
N ARG A 245 17.39 3.34 -4.04
CA ARG A 245 15.96 3.48 -3.70
C ARG A 245 15.07 2.87 -4.77
N ASN A 246 14.16 1.99 -4.37
CA ASN A 246 13.06 1.55 -5.23
C ASN A 246 11.92 2.57 -5.12
N TRP A 247 11.97 3.63 -5.92
CA TRP A 247 11.05 4.75 -5.82
C TRP A 247 9.58 4.37 -5.98
N PRO A 248 9.19 3.54 -6.97
CA PRO A 248 7.80 3.08 -7.08
C PRO A 248 7.30 2.43 -5.78
N ARG A 249 8.10 1.53 -5.21
CA ARG A 249 7.76 0.89 -3.94
C ARG A 249 7.65 1.88 -2.80
N LEU A 250 8.64 2.77 -2.64
CA LEU A 250 8.65 3.75 -1.55
C LEU A 250 7.41 4.67 -1.59
N ILE A 251 7.04 5.15 -2.77
CA ILE A 251 5.87 6.00 -2.98
C ILE A 251 4.58 5.20 -2.73
N HIS A 252 4.46 4.01 -3.34
CA HIS A 252 3.27 3.17 -3.23
C HIS A 252 2.98 2.73 -1.78
N GLU A 253 4.03 2.35 -1.04
CA GLU A 253 3.90 1.92 0.35
C GLU A 253 3.85 3.11 1.33
N GLY A 254 4.18 4.33 0.89
CA GLY A 254 4.21 5.53 1.76
C GLY A 254 5.45 5.60 2.66
N ASN A 255 6.46 4.80 2.32
CA ASN A 255 7.67 4.55 3.10
C ASN A 255 8.82 5.54 2.82
N TRP A 256 8.63 6.48 1.89
CA TRP A 256 9.60 7.53 1.57
C TRP A 256 9.70 8.63 2.65
N SER A 257 8.68 8.75 3.51
CA SER A 257 8.67 9.65 4.67
C SER A 257 7.57 9.22 5.64
N ALA A 258 7.95 8.94 6.90
CA ALA A 258 7.02 8.58 7.97
C ALA A 258 5.96 9.67 8.22
N LEU A 259 6.36 10.94 8.14
CA LEU A 259 5.50 12.09 8.45
C LEU A 259 4.62 12.54 7.30
N ILE A 260 5.02 12.26 6.06
CA ILE A 260 4.33 12.77 4.87
C ILE A 260 3.77 11.65 4.01
N GLY A 261 4.59 10.65 3.67
CA GLY A 261 4.25 9.62 2.71
C GLY A 261 3.09 8.75 3.15
N SER A 262 3.12 8.28 4.39
CA SER A 262 2.05 7.42 4.93
C SER A 262 0.72 8.17 5.12
N PRO A 263 0.67 9.37 5.74
CA PRO A 263 -0.55 10.18 5.77
C PRO A 263 -1.09 10.54 4.38
N LEU A 264 -0.22 10.84 3.41
CA LEU A 264 -0.64 11.10 2.04
C LEU A 264 -1.33 9.88 1.41
N ASN A 265 -0.84 8.66 1.65
CA ASN A 265 -1.47 7.44 1.16
C ASN A 265 -2.82 7.16 1.83
N VAL A 266 -2.99 7.50 3.11
CA VAL A 266 -4.29 7.46 3.80
C VAL A 266 -5.28 8.39 3.10
N VAL A 267 -4.90 9.67 2.90
CA VAL A 267 -5.74 10.67 2.22
C VAL A 267 -6.07 10.23 0.78
N THR A 268 -5.09 9.68 0.07
CA THR A 268 -5.27 9.16 -1.29
C THR A 268 -6.30 8.04 -1.33
N SER A 269 -6.22 7.10 -0.40
CA SER A 269 -7.14 5.96 -0.31
C SER A 269 -8.56 6.41 0.05
N ILE A 270 -8.70 7.37 0.97
CA ILE A 270 -10.00 7.98 1.31
C ILE A 270 -10.59 8.70 0.09
N ALA A 271 -9.78 9.44 -0.67
CA ALA A 271 -10.22 10.11 -1.89
C ALA A 271 -10.70 9.09 -2.94
N LEU A 272 -9.94 8.01 -3.17
CA LEU A 272 -10.32 6.93 -4.08
C LEU A 272 -11.62 6.23 -3.66
N LEU A 273 -11.79 5.91 -2.37
CA LEU A 273 -13.05 5.34 -1.85
C LEU A 273 -14.22 6.30 -2.02
N THR A 274 -14.00 7.60 -1.75
CA THR A 274 -15.01 8.64 -1.94
C THR A 274 -15.42 8.71 -3.41
N LEU A 275 -14.46 8.72 -4.34
CA LEU A 275 -14.73 8.76 -5.78
C LEU A 275 -15.49 7.53 -6.27
N LEU A 276 -15.07 6.34 -5.85
CA LEU A 276 -15.77 5.09 -6.19
C LEU A 276 -17.21 5.10 -5.66
N SER A 277 -17.38 5.40 -4.38
CA SER A 277 -18.68 5.41 -3.71
C SER A 277 -19.62 6.46 -4.32
N THR A 278 -19.15 7.69 -4.48
CA THR A 278 -19.96 8.76 -5.08
C THR A 278 -20.27 8.48 -6.55
N GLY A 279 -19.37 7.87 -7.31
CA GLY A 279 -19.60 7.43 -8.69
C GLY A 279 -20.74 6.41 -8.80
N LEU A 280 -20.71 5.38 -7.94
CA LEU A 280 -21.77 4.36 -7.86
C LEU A 280 -23.11 4.96 -7.39
N LEU A 281 -23.09 5.84 -6.39
CA LEU A 281 -24.30 6.51 -5.91
C LEU A 281 -24.93 7.41 -6.98
N ILE A 282 -24.13 8.18 -7.73
CA ILE A 282 -24.62 9.01 -8.85
C ILE A 282 -25.27 8.12 -9.91
N TRP A 283 -24.64 6.99 -10.23
CA TRP A 283 -25.19 6.03 -11.18
C TRP A 283 -26.51 5.42 -10.70
N ALA A 284 -26.57 4.94 -9.46
CA ALA A 284 -27.76 4.33 -8.87
C ALA A 284 -28.92 5.34 -8.83
N ARG A 285 -28.67 6.57 -8.36
CA ARG A 285 -29.69 7.64 -8.32
C ARG A 285 -30.23 8.00 -9.70
N ARG A 286 -29.45 7.90 -10.77
CA ARG A 286 -29.90 8.20 -12.14
C ARG A 286 -30.65 7.04 -12.77
N THR A 287 -30.26 5.81 -12.46
CA THR A 287 -30.83 4.60 -13.05
C THR A 287 -32.13 4.21 -12.35
N LEU A 288 -32.20 4.36 -11.03
CA LEU A 288 -33.35 3.98 -10.20
C LEU A 288 -34.40 5.09 -10.05
N ARG A 289 -34.12 6.31 -10.52
CA ARG A 289 -35.15 7.38 -10.55
C ARG A 289 -36.22 6.98 -11.56
N LYS A 290 -37.41 6.63 -11.08
CA LYS A 290 -38.59 6.44 -11.94
C LYS A 290 -38.74 7.66 -12.85
N ARG A 291 -38.82 7.43 -14.17
CA ARG A 291 -39.25 8.48 -15.10
C ARG A 291 -40.65 8.90 -14.65
N ARG A 292 -40.80 10.13 -14.17
CA ARG A 292 -42.13 10.70 -13.96
C ARG A 292 -42.82 10.65 -15.34
N PRO A 293 -44.01 10.02 -15.47
CA PRO A 293 -44.80 10.19 -16.67
C PRO A 293 -44.91 11.68 -16.92
N ARG A 294 -44.52 12.12 -18.12
CA ARG A 294 -44.82 13.47 -18.57
C ARG A 294 -46.33 13.52 -18.54
N ALA A 295 -46.92 14.30 -17.64
CA ALA A 295 -48.34 14.58 -17.71
C ALA A 295 -48.54 15.21 -19.09
N ASP A 296 -49.22 14.49 -19.97
CA ASP A 296 -49.65 15.03 -21.25
C ASP A 296 -50.40 16.32 -20.91
N GLY A 297 -49.90 17.44 -21.44
CA GLY A 297 -50.59 18.72 -21.31
C GLY A 297 -52.00 18.57 -21.87
N PRO A 298 -52.97 19.34 -21.35
CA PRO A 298 -54.34 19.25 -21.83
C PRO A 298 -54.34 19.46 -23.34
N THR A 299 -54.76 18.43 -24.06
CA THR A 299 -55.11 18.53 -25.47
C THR A 299 -56.13 19.65 -25.61
N ASP A 300 -55.77 20.69 -26.37
CA ASP A 300 -56.69 21.63 -26.99
C ASP A 300 -57.90 20.85 -27.51
N VAL A 301 -59.03 20.95 -26.82
CA VAL A 301 -60.34 20.69 -27.40
C VAL A 301 -60.92 22.05 -27.75
N ALA A 302 -60.38 22.62 -28.83
CA ALA A 302 -61.06 23.68 -29.54
C ALA A 302 -61.84 23.04 -30.71
N MET A 303 -63.15 23.31 -30.69
CA MET A 303 -64.08 23.44 -31.83
C MET A 303 -64.84 22.20 -32.34
N ALA A 304 -66.16 22.22 -32.05
CA ALA A 304 -67.32 21.99 -32.95
C ALA A 304 -68.47 21.44 -32.08
N GLY A 305 -69.66 22.04 -31.91
CA GLY A 305 -70.53 22.79 -32.82
C GLY A 305 -71.96 22.19 -32.68
N SER A 306 -72.99 23.04 -32.73
CA SER A 306 -74.46 22.75 -32.63
C SER A 306 -74.96 22.45 -31.19
N ARG A 307 -75.94 23.14 -30.61
CA ARG A 307 -77.15 23.83 -31.09
C ARG A 307 -77.52 24.97 -30.14
#